data_AF-A0A941UX20-F1
#
_entry.id   AF-A0A941UX20-F1
#
_cell.length_a   1.000
_cell.length_b   1.000
_cell.length_c   1.000
_cell.angle_alpha   90.00
_cell.angle_beta   90.00
_cell.angle_gamma   90.00
#
_symmetry.space_group_name_H-M   'P 1'
#
loop_
_entity.id
_entity.type
_entity.pdbx_description
1 polymer ?
#
loop_
_entity_poly.entity_id
_entity_poly.type
_entity_poly.pdbx_seq_one_letter_code
_entity_poly.pdbx_strand_id
1 'polypeptide(L)' 'MIFKPAQLVSLISRDMTLLPGDVIACGTSLGVLPMKTGSTVEVSIEGIGTLRNEYR' A
#
# COMPACT_ATOMS: atom_id res chain seq x y z
N MET A 1 8.78 -8.93 0.53
CA MET A 1 9.05 -7.60 1.10
C MET A 1 10.52 -7.53 1.50
N ILE A 2 11.19 -6.42 1.24
CA ILE A 2 12.60 -6.21 1.64
C ILE A 2 12.70 -5.90 3.14
N PHE A 3 11.75 -5.11 3.66
CA PHE A 3 11.63 -4.78 5.08
C PHE A 3 10.31 -5.32 5.64
N LYS A 4 10.29 -5.74 6.91
CA LYS A 4 9.06 -6.14 7.60
C LYS A 4 8.25 -4.90 8.03
N PRO A 5 6.91 -4.97 8.21
CA PRO A 5 6.10 -3.83 8.62
C PRO A 5 6.62 -3.11 9.87
N ALA A 6 6.98 -3.84 10.93
CA ALA A 6 7.52 -3.25 12.16
C ALA A 6 8.85 -2.51 11.93
N GLN A 7 9.67 -2.96 10.98
CA GLN A 7 10.92 -2.29 10.61
C GLN A 7 10.64 -0.99 9.86
N LEU A 8 9.63 -0.96 8.98
CA LEU A 8 9.22 0.28 8.31
C LEU A 8 8.76 1.34 9.31
N VAL A 9 7.90 0.96 10.27
CA VAL A 9 7.46 1.87 11.34
C VAL A 9 8.66 2.44 12.09
N SER A 10 9.60 1.59 12.52
CA SER A 10 10.78 2.01 13.28
C SER A 10 11.73 2.93 12.49
N LEU A 11 11.85 2.75 11.17
CA LEU A 11 12.74 3.58 10.36
C LEU A 11 12.10 4.94 10.09
N ILE A 12 10.83 4.96 9.67
CA ILE A 12 10.10 6.21 9.38
C ILE A 12 10.00 7.07 10.66
N SER A 13 9.74 6.46 11.82
CA SER A 13 9.59 7.18 13.08
C SER A 13 10.87 7.85 13.60
N ARG A 14 12.04 7.54 13.02
CA ARG A 14 13.31 8.22 13.35
C ARG A 14 13.47 9.55 12.61
N ASP A 15 12.85 9.65 11.44
CA ASP A 15 12.97 10.81 10.56
C ASP A 15 11.77 11.75 10.70
N MET A 16 10.59 11.23 11.07
CA MET A 16 9.38 12.04 11.31
C MET A 16 8.49 11.46 12.42
N THR A 17 7.77 12.35 13.10
CA THR A 17 6.75 11.97 14.08
C THR A 17 5.55 11.34 13.39
N LEU A 18 5.15 10.15 13.81
CA LEU A 18 3.90 9.51 13.39
C LEU A 18 2.76 9.92 14.33
N LEU A 19 1.61 10.24 13.77
CA LEU A 19 0.41 10.65 14.50
C LEU A 19 -0.69 9.57 14.40
N PRO A 20 -1.65 9.55 15.34
CA PRO A 20 -2.80 8.66 15.25
C PRO A 20 -3.59 8.91 13.96
N GLY A 21 -3.80 7.85 13.18
CA GLY A 21 -4.48 7.92 11.89
C GLY A 21 -3.54 7.91 10.67
N ASP A 22 -2.22 8.06 10.88
CA ASP A 22 -1.25 7.95 9.78
C ASP A 22 -1.22 6.54 9.20
N VAL A 23 -1.08 6.46 7.87
CA VAL A 23 -1.06 5.21 7.10
C VAL A 23 0.27 5.04 6.39
N ILE A 24 0.93 3.89 6.60
CA ILE A 24 2.20 3.54 5.94
C ILE A 24 1.93 2.52 4.82
N ALA A 25 2.19 2.91 3.57
CA ALA A 25 2.16 2.00 2.43
C ALA A 25 3.41 1.10 2.43
N CYS A 26 3.22 -0.20 2.66
CA CYS A 26 4.32 -1.16 2.85
C CYS A 26 5.02 -1.63 1.55
N GLY A 27 4.76 -0.94 0.44
CA GLY A 27 5.27 -1.28 -0.89
C GLY A 27 4.40 -2.30 -1.64
N THR A 28 4.70 -2.46 -2.93
CA THR A 28 4.06 -3.43 -3.82
C THR A 28 5.08 -4.48 -4.28
N SER A 29 4.58 -5.60 -4.79
CA SER A 29 5.43 -6.61 -5.43
C SER A 29 5.75 -6.22 -6.88
N LEU A 30 6.39 -7.12 -7.60
CA LEU A 30 6.59 -7.00 -9.04
C LEU A 30 5.24 -7.13 -9.79
N GLY A 31 5.18 -6.61 -11.02
CA GLY A 31 4.02 -6.78 -11.89
C GLY A 31 3.09 -5.57 -11.99
N VAL A 32 3.54 -4.38 -11.55
CA VAL A 32 2.84 -3.13 -11.86
C VAL A 32 2.83 -2.88 -13.37
N LEU A 33 1.66 -2.53 -13.91
CA LEU A 33 1.44 -2.26 -15.32
C LEU A 33 0.65 -0.96 -15.51
N PRO A 34 0.77 -0.30 -16.69
CA PRO A 34 -0.03 0.89 -17.00
C PRO A 34 -1.53 0.60 -16.96
N MET A 35 -2.29 1.52 -16.38
CA MET A 35 -3.75 1.51 -16.39
C MET A 35 -4.28 2.35 -17.55
N LYS A 36 -5.36 1.91 -18.19
CA LYS A 36 -6.08 2.67 -19.23
C LYS A 36 -7.40 3.18 -18.68
N THR A 37 -7.86 4.33 -19.15
CA THR A 37 -9.20 4.84 -18.80
C THR A 37 -10.27 3.79 -19.09
N GLY A 38 -11.21 3.63 -18.16
CA GLY A 38 -12.20 2.56 -18.11
C GLY A 38 -11.74 1.27 -17.41
N SER A 39 -10.46 1.15 -17.00
CA SER A 39 -9.99 -0.02 -16.27
C SER A 39 -10.57 -0.08 -14.86
N THR A 40 -11.09 -1.24 -14.48
CA THR A 40 -11.30 -1.59 -13.07
C THR A 40 -10.01 -2.15 -12.47
N VAL A 41 -9.61 -1.64 -11.31
CA VAL A 41 -8.44 -2.11 -10.55
C VAL A 41 -8.92 -2.66 -9.21
N GLU A 42 -8.49 -3.87 -8.90
CA GLU A 42 -8.80 -4.56 -7.65
C GLU A 42 -7.51 -4.92 -6.92
N VAL A 43 -7.47 -4.64 -5.62
CA VAL A 43 -6.40 -5.02 -4.70
C VAL A 43 -6.99 -5.87 -3.60
N SER A 44 -6.54 -7.11 -3.49
CA SER A 44 -7.03 -8.07 -2.51
C SER A 44 -5.95 -8.45 -1.52
N ILE A 45 -6.28 -8.43 -0.24
CA ILE A 45 -5.42 -8.93 0.84
C ILE A 45 -6.21 -9.95 1.64
N GLU A 46 -5.64 -11.16 1.76
CA GLU A 46 -6.22 -12.24 2.55
C GLU A 46 -6.46 -11.79 4.00
N GLY A 47 -7.66 -12.08 4.53
CA GLY A 47 -8.06 -11.70 5.88
C GLY A 47 -8.45 -10.22 6.05
N ILE A 48 -8.30 -9.37 5.02
CA ILE A 48 -8.74 -7.96 5.05
C ILE A 48 -9.91 -7.74 4.10
N GLY A 49 -9.77 -8.15 2.84
CA GLY A 49 -10.79 -7.99 1.81
C GLY A 49 -10.24 -7.45 0.49
N THR A 50 -11.15 -6.98 -0.37
CA THR A 50 -10.84 -6.45 -1.71
C THR A 50 -11.25 -4.99 -1.81
N LEU A 51 -10.32 -4.15 -2.21
CA LEU A 51 -10.55 -2.76 -2.60
C LEU A 51 -10.65 -2.68 -4.13
N ARG A 52 -11.81 -2.24 -4.64
CA ARG A 52 -12.08 -2.07 -6.08
C ARG A 52 -12.26 -0.60 -6.42
N ASN A 53 -11.60 -0.14 -7.48
CA ASN A 53 -11.73 1.21 -8.03
C ASN A 53 -11.86 1.16 -9.55
N GLU A 54 -12.54 2.14 -10.12
CA GLU A 54 -12.61 2.34 -11.57
C GLU A 54 -11.77 3.56 -11.96
N TYR A 55 -10.82 3.38 -12.88
CA TYR A 55 -9.99 4.45 -13.40
C TYR A 55 -10.72 5.14 -14.55
N ARG A 56 -11.25 6.33 -14.29
CA ARG A 56 -11.99 7.16 -15.24
C ARG A 56 -11.18 8.38 -15.65
#